data_AF-A0A3N4ZYE1-F1
#
_entry.id   AF-A0A3N4ZYE1-F1
#
_cell.length_a   1.000
_cell.length_b   1.000
_cell.length_c   1.000
_cell.angle_alpha   90.00
_cell.angle_beta   90.00
_cell.angle_gamma   90.00
#
_symmetry.space_group_name_H-M   'P 1'
#
loop_
_entity.id
_entity.type
_entity.pdbx_description
1 polymer ?
#
loop_
_entity_poly.entity_id
_entity_poly.type
_entity_poly.pdbx_seq_one_letter_code
_entity_poly.pdbx_strand_id
1 'polypeptide(L)'
;MTGSRDGLDRDHVAFAHLLVSARTLLDQGRLAAAAASCQVAAHHAWLNPSGIFASAELEQLLIDVGRRLPRTRVEVARTSDPGTVLHVATQAYQSGGSTQYIASWADQDRGRRHVLLLTRQLTTPLPEKLDARRRDGVLRIVRADTMPGGILGRALALRRAAARADVVLVHAHPGDVVPVLALADQGTSVAPVVLVDQADHVFWVGVSIAQTLLSMRRSGAALAVRRRGVEPSRIVMGMRPLETPARTMSREAAKRQLGIDPTDVLVLTAADASKYEPVGGPSLVEMVLPVFLRNRHARLLAAGPAPEGEWARAARLTHGRVRALGPLPHVGLLHQAADVYLDSFPFASLTSLLESGTLGNPVVTYRGHPEGCDVLGADTEGVDEAMSRPTTPDGLRQELSLLVDEAPARHQAGDAIRASILDRHGADVWQTEARRVYAHAARSSPEITLRVPPRRTGTLEELVRQVVTRSPHSQGVPGSLRSALGLLPAGERLSAVHALRRHGVALTAADMLADRQRVAAAAASGRLRPHGAPGRQQGTSPATSPPGQLDLGQRAGGEPQAGVLLEPQPEREAFQGRDEDSQV
;
A
#
# COMPACT_ATOMS: atom_id res chain seq x y z
N MET A 1 -22.05 14.47 8.80
CA MET A 1 -21.29 13.63 9.75
C MET A 1 -22.03 12.34 10.13
N THR A 2 -23.36 12.35 10.34
CA THR A 2 -24.16 11.14 10.67
C THR A 2 -23.92 9.95 9.71
N GLY A 3 -24.06 10.15 8.39
CA GLY A 3 -23.86 9.07 7.41
C GLY A 3 -22.44 8.50 7.30
N SER A 4 -21.41 9.19 7.84
CA SER A 4 -20.04 8.66 7.89
C SER A 4 -19.86 7.67 9.05
N ARG A 5 -20.46 7.99 10.21
CA ARG A 5 -20.46 7.11 11.39
C ARG A 5 -21.25 5.84 11.13
N ASP A 6 -22.43 5.97 10.50
CA ASP A 6 -23.24 4.82 10.08
C ASP A 6 -22.45 3.88 9.14
N GLY A 7 -21.61 4.44 8.27
CA GLY A 7 -20.71 3.68 7.41
C GLY A 7 -19.61 2.93 8.17
N LEU A 8 -18.96 3.57 9.15
CA LEU A 8 -17.94 2.93 10.00
C LEU A 8 -18.53 1.78 10.82
N ASP A 9 -19.76 1.95 11.35
CA ASP A 9 -20.46 0.93 12.13
C ASP A 9 -20.90 -0.25 11.26
N ARG A 10 -21.51 0.03 10.10
CA ARG A 10 -21.86 -1.01 9.12
C ARG A 10 -20.65 -1.84 8.70
N ASP A 11 -19.54 -1.18 8.36
CA ASP A 11 -18.34 -1.89 7.89
C ASP A 11 -17.68 -2.70 9.02
N HIS A 12 -17.85 -2.27 10.28
CA HIS A 12 -17.43 -3.04 11.45
C HIS A 12 -18.27 -4.28 11.69
N VAL A 13 -19.60 -4.18 11.59
CA VAL A 13 -20.51 -5.33 11.68
C VAL A 13 -20.20 -6.34 10.58
N ALA A 14 -20.00 -5.88 9.34
CA ALA A 14 -19.60 -6.74 8.23
C ALA A 14 -18.26 -7.45 8.49
N PHE A 15 -17.27 -6.74 9.04
CA PHE A 15 -16.00 -7.33 9.44
C PHE A 15 -16.17 -8.41 10.51
N ALA A 16 -16.95 -8.14 11.57
CA ALA A 16 -17.20 -9.11 12.64
C ALA A 16 -17.86 -10.40 12.11
N HIS A 17 -18.83 -10.27 11.21
CA HIS A 17 -19.46 -11.44 10.57
C HIS A 17 -18.45 -12.25 9.74
N LEU A 18 -17.53 -11.59 9.02
CA LEU A 18 -16.47 -12.29 8.28
C LEU A 18 -15.53 -13.06 9.21
N LEU A 19 -15.25 -12.55 10.42
CA LEU A 19 -14.48 -13.29 11.44
C LEU A 19 -15.22 -14.53 11.95
N VAL A 20 -16.52 -14.41 12.21
CA VAL A 20 -17.36 -15.55 12.60
C VAL A 20 -17.31 -16.63 11.52
N SER A 21 -17.50 -16.28 10.24
CA SER A 21 -17.41 -17.24 9.13
C SER A 21 -16.03 -17.90 9.05
N ALA A 22 -14.95 -17.15 9.25
CA ALA A 22 -13.59 -17.70 9.26
C ALA A 22 -13.35 -18.67 10.43
N ARG A 23 -13.87 -18.35 11.63
CA ARG A 23 -13.81 -19.22 12.82
C ARG A 23 -14.57 -20.52 12.58
N THR A 24 -15.81 -20.45 12.08
CA THR A 24 -16.61 -21.64 11.77
C THR A 24 -15.88 -22.58 10.80
N LEU A 25 -15.24 -22.05 9.75
CA LEU A 25 -14.46 -22.87 8.81
C LEU A 25 -13.24 -23.51 9.47
N LEU A 26 -12.58 -22.82 10.39
CA LEU A 26 -11.45 -23.37 11.15
C LEU A 26 -11.88 -24.49 12.11
N ASP A 27 -13.01 -24.32 12.78
CA ASP A 27 -13.58 -25.30 13.72
C ASP A 27 -14.01 -26.57 12.98
N GLN A 28 -14.49 -26.43 11.73
CA GLN A 28 -14.75 -27.54 10.81
C GLN A 28 -13.48 -28.20 10.22
N GLY A 29 -12.28 -27.73 10.58
CA GLY A 29 -11.02 -28.26 10.05
C GLY A 29 -10.69 -27.84 8.62
N ARG A 30 -11.46 -26.93 8.01
CA ARG A 30 -11.29 -26.48 6.62
C ARG A 30 -10.25 -25.36 6.51
N LEU A 31 -8.99 -25.71 6.79
CA LEU A 31 -7.89 -24.73 6.94
C LEU A 31 -7.72 -23.77 5.76
N ALA A 32 -7.79 -24.27 4.52
CA ALA A 32 -7.59 -23.44 3.32
C ALA A 32 -8.73 -22.44 3.12
N ALA A 33 -9.98 -22.87 3.40
CA ALA A 33 -11.14 -22.00 3.35
C ALA A 33 -11.09 -20.96 4.49
N ALA A 34 -10.75 -21.38 5.71
CA ALA A 34 -10.58 -20.46 6.84
C ALA A 34 -9.52 -19.37 6.56
N ALA A 35 -8.36 -19.75 6.02
CA ALA A 35 -7.32 -18.81 5.63
C ALA A 35 -7.79 -17.82 4.54
N ALA A 36 -8.52 -18.30 3.53
CA ALA A 36 -9.07 -17.45 2.48
C ALA A 36 -10.16 -16.52 3.03
N SER A 37 -11.00 -16.97 3.97
CA SER A 37 -12.00 -16.12 4.64
C SER A 37 -11.34 -15.06 5.54
N CYS A 38 -10.24 -15.40 6.23
CA CYS A 38 -9.42 -14.40 6.95
C CYS A 38 -8.85 -13.35 5.98
N GLN A 39 -8.41 -13.76 4.79
CA GLN A 39 -7.96 -12.83 3.75
C GLN A 39 -9.08 -11.90 3.28
N VAL A 40 -10.32 -12.39 3.17
CA VAL A 40 -11.49 -11.54 2.86
C VAL A 40 -11.74 -10.54 3.99
N ALA A 41 -11.71 -10.97 5.25
CA ALA A 41 -11.88 -10.10 6.41
C ALA A 41 -10.80 -9.01 6.49
N ALA A 42 -9.53 -9.38 6.31
CA ALA A 42 -8.39 -8.46 6.31
C ALA A 42 -8.50 -7.42 5.18
N HIS A 43 -8.86 -7.87 3.97
CA HIS A 43 -9.03 -7.01 2.82
C HIS A 43 -10.22 -6.06 2.98
N HIS A 44 -11.33 -6.55 3.56
CA HIS A 44 -12.49 -5.73 3.88
C HIS A 44 -12.14 -4.62 4.86
N ALA A 45 -11.48 -4.93 5.98
CA ALA A 45 -11.09 -3.93 6.97
C ALA A 45 -10.08 -2.91 6.44
N TRP A 46 -9.20 -3.32 5.53
CA TRP A 46 -8.26 -2.41 4.85
C TRP A 46 -8.98 -1.42 3.93
N LEU A 47 -9.89 -1.90 3.07
CA LEU A 47 -10.51 -1.08 2.02
C LEU A 47 -11.86 -0.49 2.41
N ASN A 48 -12.43 -0.88 3.55
CA ASN A 48 -13.67 -0.36 4.10
C ASN A 48 -13.43 -0.04 5.58
N PRO A 49 -12.84 1.14 5.88
CA PRO A 49 -12.44 1.48 7.24
C PRO A 49 -13.61 1.35 8.21
N SER A 50 -13.38 0.64 9.30
CA SER A 50 -14.41 0.23 10.27
C SER A 50 -14.12 0.72 11.70
N GLY A 51 -13.21 1.68 11.83
CA GLY A 51 -12.82 2.29 13.11
C GLY A 51 -11.69 1.57 13.86
N ILE A 52 -11.13 0.52 13.27
CA ILE A 52 -10.01 -0.26 13.79
C ILE A 52 -8.79 -0.16 12.86
N PHE A 53 -7.59 -0.25 13.43
CA PHE A 53 -6.32 -0.25 12.68
C PHE A 53 -5.57 -1.59 12.77
N ALA A 54 -6.05 -2.52 13.58
CA ALA A 54 -5.62 -3.92 13.72
C ALA A 54 -6.76 -4.73 14.36
N SER A 55 -6.67 -6.06 14.33
CA SER A 55 -7.64 -6.96 14.99
C SER A 55 -6.93 -8.14 15.64
N ALA A 56 -6.90 -8.18 16.97
CA ALA A 56 -6.30 -9.29 17.72
C ALA A 56 -7.01 -10.63 17.45
N GLU A 57 -8.33 -10.60 17.22
CA GLU A 57 -9.13 -11.79 16.91
C GLU A 57 -8.76 -12.40 15.55
N LEU A 58 -8.61 -11.56 14.52
CA LEU A 58 -8.16 -12.00 13.20
C LEU A 58 -6.73 -12.55 13.24
N GLU A 59 -5.84 -11.88 13.97
CA GLU A 59 -4.47 -12.35 14.18
C GLU A 59 -4.46 -13.72 14.85
N GLN A 60 -5.27 -13.92 15.89
CA GLN A 60 -5.36 -15.21 16.59
C GLN A 60 -5.90 -16.32 15.67
N LEU A 61 -6.93 -16.05 14.87
CA LEU A 61 -7.44 -16.98 13.85
C LEU A 61 -6.33 -17.42 12.88
N LEU A 62 -5.54 -16.46 12.40
CA LEU A 62 -4.43 -16.73 11.48
C LEU A 62 -3.31 -17.54 12.16
N ILE A 63 -3.02 -17.25 13.43
CA ILE A 63 -2.07 -18.03 14.23
C ILE A 63 -2.55 -19.47 14.38
N ASP A 64 -3.82 -19.68 14.71
CA ASP A 64 -4.42 -21.00 14.89
C ASP A 64 -4.35 -21.83 13.60
N VAL A 65 -4.64 -21.22 12.44
CA VAL A 65 -4.47 -21.86 11.13
C VAL A 65 -2.99 -22.15 10.87
N GLY A 66 -2.12 -21.16 11.06
CA GLY A 66 -0.69 -21.25 10.76
C GLY A 66 0.05 -22.31 11.58
N ARG A 67 -0.34 -22.51 12.85
CA ARG A 67 0.21 -23.56 13.73
C ARG A 67 -0.17 -24.97 13.33
N ARG A 68 -1.27 -25.16 12.59
CA ARG A 68 -1.67 -26.46 12.02
C ARG A 68 -0.95 -26.78 10.71
N LEU A 69 -0.15 -25.86 10.16
CA LEU A 69 0.66 -26.11 8.97
C LEU A 69 1.95 -26.87 9.31
N PRO A 70 2.50 -27.69 8.37
CA PRO A 70 3.75 -28.41 8.59
C PRO A 70 4.89 -27.53 9.09
N ARG A 71 5.52 -27.93 10.20
CA ARG A 71 6.64 -27.23 10.82
C ARG A 71 7.93 -27.42 10.04
N THR A 72 8.83 -26.44 10.14
CA THR A 72 10.23 -26.58 9.72
C THR A 72 11.07 -26.79 10.97
N ARG A 73 11.91 -27.83 11.01
CA ARG A 73 12.74 -28.18 12.19
C ARG A 73 14.13 -27.53 12.14
N VAL A 74 14.20 -26.28 11.68
CA VAL A 74 15.48 -25.56 11.56
C VAL A 74 15.49 -24.49 12.62
N GLU A 75 16.43 -24.58 13.57
CA GLU A 75 16.74 -23.47 14.45
C GLU A 75 17.49 -22.41 13.66
N VAL A 76 17.03 -21.16 13.76
CA VAL A 76 17.67 -20.03 13.08
C VAL A 76 18.38 -19.19 14.13
N ALA A 77 19.71 -19.11 14.03
CA ALA A 77 20.49 -18.25 14.89
C ALA A 77 20.11 -16.78 14.65
N ARG A 78 19.78 -16.07 15.72
CA ARG A 78 19.53 -14.61 15.65
C ARG A 78 20.88 -13.91 15.54
N THR A 79 21.05 -13.08 14.53
CA THR A 79 22.28 -12.30 14.31
C THR A 79 21.94 -10.84 14.08
N SER A 80 22.77 -9.95 14.63
CA SER A 80 22.72 -8.52 14.34
C SER A 80 23.34 -8.17 12.99
N ASP A 81 24.07 -9.10 12.38
CA ASP A 81 24.71 -8.98 11.08
C ASP A 81 24.22 -10.10 10.15
N PRO A 82 23.03 -9.94 9.53
CA PRO A 82 22.46 -10.98 8.68
C PRO A 82 23.26 -11.10 7.38
N GLY A 83 23.54 -12.32 6.93
CA GLY A 83 24.11 -12.57 5.60
C GLY A 83 23.04 -12.67 4.51
N THR A 84 21.81 -13.05 4.89
CA THR A 84 20.65 -13.21 4.00
C THR A 84 19.43 -12.47 4.51
N VAL A 85 18.93 -11.55 3.69
CA VAL A 85 17.74 -10.73 3.97
C VAL A 85 16.59 -11.21 3.09
N LEU A 86 15.49 -11.67 3.69
CA LEU A 86 14.28 -12.05 2.98
C LEU A 86 13.26 -10.91 3.01
N HIS A 87 13.04 -10.27 1.87
CA HIS A 87 11.93 -9.36 1.65
C HIS A 87 10.67 -10.15 1.27
N VAL A 88 9.53 -9.80 1.88
CA VAL A 88 8.22 -10.38 1.58
C VAL A 88 7.30 -9.26 1.12
N ALA A 89 6.74 -9.38 -0.08
CA ALA A 89 5.76 -8.43 -0.58
C ALA A 89 4.58 -9.17 -1.22
N THR A 90 3.40 -8.54 -1.24
CA THR A 90 2.23 -9.15 -1.88
C THR A 90 2.33 -9.06 -3.39
N GLN A 91 2.56 -7.84 -3.87
CA GLN A 91 2.76 -7.50 -5.28
C GLN A 91 3.86 -6.44 -5.40
N ALA A 92 4.49 -6.42 -6.57
CA ALA A 92 5.38 -5.36 -7.00
C ALA A 92 4.78 -4.65 -8.21
N TYR A 93 4.86 -3.31 -8.21
CA TYR A 93 4.29 -2.44 -9.22
C TYR A 93 5.35 -1.57 -9.87
N GLN A 94 5.10 -1.13 -11.11
CA GLN A 94 6.07 -0.31 -11.82
C GLN A 94 6.16 1.11 -11.24
N SER A 95 5.02 1.68 -10.87
CA SER A 95 4.91 2.91 -10.09
C SER A 95 4.72 2.60 -8.60
N GLY A 96 5.15 3.53 -7.73
CA GLY A 96 4.93 3.46 -6.29
C GLY A 96 6.19 3.30 -5.44
N GLY A 97 6.12 3.82 -4.21
CA GLY A 97 7.24 3.89 -3.29
C GLY A 97 7.66 2.54 -2.68
N SER A 98 6.74 1.58 -2.54
CA SER A 98 7.01 0.29 -1.90
C SER A 98 8.00 -0.57 -2.69
N THR A 99 7.76 -0.74 -4.00
CA THR A 99 8.67 -1.48 -4.87
C THR A 99 10.03 -0.77 -4.99
N GLN A 100 10.01 0.56 -5.03
CA GLN A 100 11.25 1.35 -5.02
C GLN A 100 12.05 1.15 -3.73
N TYR A 101 11.38 1.09 -2.58
CA TYR A 101 12.02 0.82 -1.29
C TYR A 101 12.82 -0.49 -1.32
N ILE A 102 12.22 -1.59 -1.79
CA ILE A 102 12.89 -2.89 -1.85
C ILE A 102 14.08 -2.86 -2.81
N ALA A 103 13.92 -2.22 -3.98
CA ALA A 103 14.98 -2.07 -4.96
C ALA A 103 16.17 -1.29 -4.37
N SER A 104 15.91 -0.12 -3.77
CA SER A 104 16.93 0.72 -3.15
C SER A 104 17.57 0.07 -1.92
N TRP A 105 16.82 -0.71 -1.14
CA TRP A 105 17.39 -1.50 -0.03
C TRP A 105 18.48 -2.43 -0.56
N ALA A 106 18.15 -3.26 -1.55
CA ALA A 106 19.08 -4.25 -2.09
C ALA A 106 20.30 -3.60 -2.77
N ASP A 107 20.13 -2.45 -3.42
CA ASP A 107 21.25 -1.75 -4.07
C ASP A 107 22.21 -1.09 -3.08
N GLN A 108 21.70 -0.59 -1.96
CA GLN A 108 22.51 0.13 -0.98
C GLN A 108 23.07 -0.81 0.11
N ASP A 109 22.65 -2.08 0.10
CA ASP A 109 23.09 -3.14 1.03
C ASP A 109 23.73 -4.35 0.31
N ARG A 110 24.56 -4.09 -0.71
CA ARG A 110 25.14 -5.15 -1.58
C ARG A 110 26.05 -6.14 -0.87
N GLY A 111 26.43 -5.87 0.38
CA GLY A 111 27.21 -6.82 1.20
C GLY A 111 26.41 -8.04 1.63
N ARG A 112 25.08 -8.05 1.45
CA ARG A 112 24.18 -9.12 1.87
C ARG A 112 23.46 -9.75 0.68
N ARG A 113 22.99 -10.98 0.87
CA ARG A 113 22.16 -11.68 -0.12
C ARG A 113 20.70 -11.29 0.08
N HIS A 114 20.10 -10.65 -0.92
CA HIS A 114 18.68 -10.29 -0.90
C HIS A 114 17.81 -11.30 -1.66
N VAL A 115 16.73 -11.74 -1.01
CA VAL A 115 15.69 -12.57 -1.61
C VAL A 115 14.36 -11.83 -1.49
N LEU A 116 13.63 -11.67 -2.59
CA LEU A 116 12.26 -11.17 -2.60
C LEU A 116 11.28 -12.31 -2.88
N LEU A 117 10.38 -12.56 -1.93
CA LEU A 117 9.24 -13.46 -2.12
C LEU A 117 7.96 -12.66 -2.35
N LEU A 118 7.35 -12.87 -3.52
CA LEU A 118 6.05 -12.31 -3.89
C LEU A 118 4.95 -13.31 -3.55
N THR A 119 4.04 -12.96 -2.64
CA THR A 119 2.97 -13.87 -2.20
C THR A 119 1.85 -13.97 -3.25
N ARG A 120 1.59 -12.90 -4.02
CA ARG A 120 0.43 -12.81 -4.92
C ARG A 120 0.62 -11.86 -6.12
N GLN A 121 1.70 -12.00 -6.90
CA GLN A 121 1.97 -11.14 -8.08
C GLN A 121 0.90 -11.23 -9.19
N LEU A 122 0.22 -12.37 -9.31
CA LEU A 122 -0.81 -12.69 -10.31
C LEU A 122 -0.36 -12.37 -11.75
N THR A 123 -1.20 -11.66 -12.50
CA THR A 123 -0.94 -11.31 -13.89
C THR A 123 -0.18 -9.99 -14.02
N THR A 124 0.16 -9.33 -12.92
CA THR A 124 0.94 -8.10 -12.93
C THR A 124 2.37 -8.40 -13.37
N PRO A 125 2.89 -7.77 -14.45
CA PRO A 125 4.27 -7.95 -14.86
C PRO A 125 5.24 -7.59 -13.75
N LEU A 126 6.40 -8.24 -13.73
CA LEU A 126 7.46 -7.84 -12.80
C LEU A 126 7.97 -6.44 -13.22
N PRO A 127 8.07 -5.47 -12.30
CA PRO A 127 8.60 -4.14 -12.61
C PRO A 127 10.03 -4.21 -13.12
N GLU A 128 10.38 -3.38 -14.11
CA GLU A 128 11.74 -3.34 -14.69
C GLU A 128 12.80 -3.06 -13.61
N LYS A 129 12.48 -2.21 -12.64
CA LYS A 129 13.38 -1.92 -11.50
C LYS A 129 13.74 -3.18 -10.70
N LEU A 130 12.86 -4.16 -10.58
CA LEU A 130 13.18 -5.43 -9.92
C LEU A 130 13.79 -6.44 -10.89
N ASP A 131 13.31 -6.49 -12.14
CA ASP A 131 13.79 -7.46 -13.12
C ASP A 131 15.26 -7.21 -13.52
N ALA A 132 15.68 -5.95 -13.64
CA ALA A 132 17.08 -5.59 -13.84
C ALA A 132 17.98 -6.15 -12.72
N ARG A 133 17.61 -5.89 -11.45
CA ARG A 133 18.34 -6.37 -10.27
C ARG A 133 18.34 -7.89 -10.14
N ARG A 134 17.30 -8.55 -10.65
CA ARG A 134 17.25 -10.02 -10.78
C ARG A 134 18.24 -10.53 -11.80
N ARG A 135 18.35 -9.89 -12.97
CA ARG A 135 19.31 -10.25 -14.03
C ARG A 135 20.75 -10.03 -13.60
N ASP A 136 21.00 -8.97 -12.84
CA ASP A 136 22.33 -8.60 -12.34
C ASP A 136 22.76 -9.40 -11.09
N GLY A 137 21.92 -10.33 -10.61
CA GLY A 137 22.21 -11.16 -9.44
C GLY A 137 22.11 -10.44 -8.08
N VAL A 138 21.69 -9.18 -8.05
CA VAL A 138 21.49 -8.38 -6.83
C VAL A 138 20.33 -8.90 -6.00
N LEU A 139 19.25 -9.33 -6.67
CA LEU A 139 18.01 -9.75 -6.02
C LEU A 139 17.52 -11.09 -6.56
N ARG A 140 17.41 -12.10 -5.70
CA ARG A 140 16.71 -13.33 -6.07
C ARG A 140 15.21 -13.15 -5.89
N ILE A 141 14.42 -13.38 -6.94
CA ILE A 141 12.95 -13.24 -6.88
C ILE A 141 12.27 -14.60 -6.92
N VAL A 142 11.34 -14.83 -5.99
CA VAL A 142 10.52 -16.03 -5.87
C VAL A 142 9.04 -15.66 -5.93
N ARG A 143 8.27 -16.32 -6.80
CA ARG A 143 6.83 -16.14 -6.91
C ARG A 143 6.10 -17.31 -6.27
N ALA A 144 5.44 -17.08 -5.14
CA ALA A 144 4.71 -18.12 -4.42
C ALA A 144 3.35 -18.45 -5.07
N ASP A 145 2.78 -17.50 -5.81
CA ASP A 145 1.49 -17.63 -6.50
C ASP A 145 1.52 -18.55 -7.72
N THR A 146 2.70 -18.91 -8.22
CA THR A 146 2.89 -19.91 -9.29
C THR A 146 3.01 -21.34 -8.74
N MET A 147 3.17 -21.50 -7.43
CA MET A 147 3.35 -22.79 -6.76
C MET A 147 1.99 -23.47 -6.47
N PRO A 148 1.94 -24.81 -6.38
CA PRO A 148 0.75 -25.53 -5.94
C PRO A 148 0.41 -25.26 -4.46
N GLY A 149 -0.82 -25.60 -4.05
CA GLY A 149 -1.26 -25.57 -2.65
C GLY A 149 -2.03 -24.31 -2.22
N GLY A 150 -2.32 -23.38 -3.14
CA GLY A 150 -3.14 -22.20 -2.85
C GLY A 150 -2.54 -21.30 -1.77
N ILE A 151 -3.39 -20.69 -0.94
CA ILE A 151 -2.96 -19.78 0.13
C ILE A 151 -2.05 -20.46 1.17
N LEU A 152 -2.35 -21.72 1.54
CA LEU A 152 -1.53 -22.48 2.48
C LEU A 152 -0.18 -22.88 1.86
N GLY A 153 -0.17 -23.24 0.57
CA GLY A 153 1.06 -23.50 -0.19
C GLY A 153 1.99 -22.30 -0.24
N ARG A 154 1.43 -21.08 -0.36
CA ARG A 154 2.21 -19.84 -0.28
C ARG A 154 2.80 -19.61 1.11
N ALA A 155 2.00 -19.84 2.16
CA ALA A 155 2.49 -19.75 3.53
C ALA A 155 3.64 -20.75 3.79
N LEU A 156 3.54 -21.97 3.27
CA LEU A 156 4.60 -22.97 3.35
C LEU A 156 5.85 -22.58 2.53
N ALA A 157 5.67 -21.99 1.35
CA ALA A 157 6.79 -21.48 0.55
C ALA A 157 7.53 -20.36 1.28
N LEU A 158 6.78 -19.42 1.89
CA LEU A 158 7.35 -18.36 2.72
C LEU A 158 8.06 -18.93 3.95
N ARG A 159 7.46 -19.87 4.67
CA ARG A 159 8.09 -20.53 5.83
C ARG A 159 9.44 -21.17 5.47
N ARG A 160 9.51 -21.86 4.32
CA ARG A 160 10.76 -22.48 3.82
C ARG A 160 11.81 -21.47 3.38
N ALA A 161 11.40 -20.29 2.92
CA ALA A 161 12.30 -19.19 2.59
C ALA A 161 12.83 -18.52 3.86
N ALA A 162 11.96 -18.28 4.83
CA ALA A 162 12.31 -17.69 6.13
C ALA A 162 13.30 -18.56 6.91
N ALA A 163 13.16 -19.89 6.85
CA ALA A 163 14.12 -20.84 7.46
C ALA A 163 15.53 -20.82 6.83
N ARG A 164 15.74 -20.08 5.73
CA ARG A 164 17.03 -19.91 5.05
C ARG A 164 17.51 -18.46 5.07
N ALA A 165 16.82 -17.59 5.80
CA ALA A 165 17.14 -16.20 5.94
C ALA A 165 17.60 -15.92 7.38
N ASP A 166 18.39 -14.88 7.54
CA ASP A 166 18.85 -14.43 8.85
C ASP A 166 17.93 -13.34 9.41
N VAL A 167 17.14 -12.69 8.54
CA VAL A 167 16.10 -11.73 8.89
C VAL A 167 14.99 -11.72 7.82
N VAL A 168 13.74 -11.52 8.24
CA VAL A 168 12.57 -11.37 7.35
C VAL A 168 12.04 -9.94 7.43
N LEU A 169 11.97 -9.25 6.30
CA LEU A 169 11.40 -7.93 6.13
C LEU A 169 10.04 -8.03 5.44
N VAL A 170 8.96 -7.72 6.14
CA VAL A 170 7.59 -7.81 5.62
C VAL A 170 7.15 -6.44 5.12
N HIS A 171 7.02 -6.33 3.80
CA HIS A 171 6.52 -5.17 3.04
C HIS A 171 5.13 -5.44 2.45
N ALA A 172 4.45 -6.49 2.93
CA ALA A 172 3.21 -6.98 2.34
C ALA A 172 2.09 -5.94 2.38
N HIS A 173 1.12 -6.07 1.48
CA HIS A 173 -0.07 -5.24 1.51
C HIS A 173 -0.80 -5.40 2.85
N PRO A 174 -1.49 -4.36 3.32
CA PRO A 174 -2.17 -4.36 4.61
C PRO A 174 -3.06 -5.57 4.89
N GLY A 175 -3.76 -6.07 3.86
CA GLY A 175 -4.65 -7.21 4.00
C GLY A 175 -4.02 -8.58 3.76
N ASP A 176 -2.74 -8.71 3.41
CA ASP A 176 -2.14 -10.00 3.05
C ASP A 176 -1.88 -10.87 4.28
N VAL A 177 -2.60 -11.98 4.38
CA VAL A 177 -2.53 -12.87 5.53
C VAL A 177 -1.41 -13.92 5.44
N VAL A 178 -0.78 -14.08 4.27
CA VAL A 178 0.24 -15.10 4.03
C VAL A 178 1.45 -14.98 5.00
N PRO A 179 1.98 -13.78 5.29
CA PRO A 179 3.06 -13.63 6.27
C PRO A 179 2.67 -14.16 7.66
N VAL A 180 1.47 -13.83 8.15
CA VAL A 180 1.00 -14.27 9.47
C VAL A 180 0.86 -15.80 9.52
N LEU A 181 0.25 -16.40 8.49
CA LEU A 181 0.13 -17.86 8.38
C LEU A 181 1.49 -18.56 8.37
N ALA A 182 2.45 -18.02 7.61
CA ALA A 182 3.77 -18.60 7.45
C ALA A 182 4.58 -18.55 8.75
N LEU A 183 4.48 -17.43 9.47
CA LEU A 183 5.31 -17.08 10.62
C LEU A 183 4.56 -17.23 11.96
N ALA A 184 3.38 -17.85 11.98
CA ALA A 184 2.57 -18.06 13.20
C ALA A 184 3.28 -18.82 14.34
N ASP A 185 4.33 -19.59 14.02
CA ASP A 185 5.13 -20.34 14.98
C ASP A 185 6.41 -19.56 15.31
N GLN A 186 6.28 -18.53 16.15
CA GLN A 186 7.35 -17.59 16.51
C GLN A 186 8.41 -18.17 17.47
N GLY A 187 8.50 -19.49 17.65
CA GLY A 187 9.55 -20.10 18.48
C GLY A 187 10.96 -19.86 17.93
N THR A 188 11.98 -20.53 18.48
CA THR A 188 13.40 -20.43 18.07
C THR A 188 13.67 -20.85 16.60
N SER A 189 12.65 -21.31 15.89
CA SER A 189 12.75 -21.84 14.52
C SER A 189 12.47 -20.83 13.41
N VAL A 190 12.35 -19.53 13.72
CA VAL A 190 12.08 -18.48 12.72
C VAL A 190 13.02 -17.30 12.90
N ALA A 191 13.60 -16.85 11.78
CA ALA A 191 14.41 -15.64 11.72
C ALA A 191 13.66 -14.41 12.29
N PRO A 192 14.36 -13.43 12.89
CA PRO A 192 13.76 -12.19 13.32
C PRO A 192 12.89 -11.53 12.24
N VAL A 193 11.70 -11.08 12.62
CA VAL A 193 10.72 -10.51 11.69
C VAL A 193 10.58 -9.00 11.93
N VAL A 194 10.85 -8.23 10.89
CA VAL A 194 10.65 -6.78 10.83
C VAL A 194 9.47 -6.49 9.91
N LEU A 195 8.40 -5.91 10.45
CA LEU A 195 7.31 -5.38 9.64
C LEU A 195 7.65 -3.94 9.25
N VAL A 196 7.64 -3.64 7.95
CA VAL A 196 7.95 -2.31 7.41
C VAL A 196 6.64 -1.55 7.22
N ASP A 197 6.36 -0.60 8.11
CA ASP A 197 5.07 0.09 8.17
C ASP A 197 4.96 1.17 7.08
N GLN A 198 4.47 0.77 5.91
CA GLN A 198 4.28 1.63 4.74
C GLN A 198 2.83 2.13 4.60
N ALA A 199 1.92 1.60 5.42
CA ALA A 199 0.49 1.82 5.38
C ALA A 199 -0.07 2.07 6.80
N ASP A 200 0.73 2.72 7.62
CA ASP A 200 0.46 3.15 8.99
C ASP A 200 -0.89 3.88 9.17
N HIS A 201 -1.45 4.50 8.14
CA HIS A 201 -2.71 5.25 8.14
C HIS A 201 -3.96 4.38 7.89
N VAL A 202 -3.83 3.07 7.67
CA VAL A 202 -4.97 2.15 7.45
C VAL A 202 -4.85 0.86 8.27
N PHE A 203 -5.92 0.07 8.31
CA PHE A 203 -5.90 -1.26 8.91
C PHE A 203 -4.89 -2.16 8.19
N TRP A 204 -4.06 -2.88 8.96
CA TRP A 204 -3.22 -3.97 8.44
C TRP A 204 -3.14 -5.16 9.41
N VAL A 205 -2.83 -6.34 8.87
CA VAL A 205 -2.48 -7.55 9.63
C VAL A 205 -0.96 -7.72 9.74
N GLY A 206 -0.49 -8.40 10.78
CA GLY A 206 0.92 -8.65 11.06
C GLY A 206 1.39 -8.28 12.46
N VAL A 207 0.53 -7.78 13.34
CA VAL A 207 0.91 -7.37 14.72
C VAL A 207 1.47 -8.55 15.50
N SER A 208 0.94 -9.75 15.25
CA SER A 208 1.35 -11.00 15.91
C SER A 208 2.72 -11.52 15.51
N ILE A 209 3.27 -11.03 14.38
CA ILE A 209 4.57 -11.47 13.85
C ILE A 209 5.61 -10.34 13.85
N ALA A 210 5.19 -9.09 14.07
CA ALA A 210 6.06 -7.93 14.11
C ALA A 210 6.87 -7.90 15.43
N GLN A 211 7.96 -8.65 15.48
CA GLN A 211 8.93 -8.58 16.58
C GLN A 211 9.60 -7.20 16.60
N THR A 212 9.83 -6.65 15.40
CA THR A 212 10.20 -5.25 15.16
C THR A 212 9.20 -4.61 14.21
N LEU A 213 8.76 -3.39 14.51
CA LEU A 213 8.02 -2.52 13.61
C LEU A 213 8.96 -1.40 13.16
N LEU A 214 9.36 -1.41 11.89
CA LEU A 214 10.09 -0.30 11.28
C LEU A 214 9.08 0.77 10.85
N SER A 215 9.08 1.90 11.55
CA SER A 215 8.24 3.06 11.24
C SER A 215 9.08 4.19 10.68
N MET A 216 8.56 4.87 9.65
CA MET A 216 9.23 6.01 9.00
C MET A 216 8.71 7.37 9.48
N ARG A 217 7.64 7.35 10.29
CA ARG A 217 6.86 8.53 10.66
C ARG A 217 6.54 8.53 12.14
N ARG A 218 6.74 9.67 12.81
CA ARG A 218 6.45 9.80 14.25
C ARG A 218 4.97 9.50 14.52
N SER A 219 4.10 10.04 13.69
CA SER A 219 2.64 9.83 13.69
C SER A 219 2.27 8.36 13.47
N GLY A 220 2.94 7.67 12.54
CA GLY A 220 2.75 6.24 12.28
C GLY A 220 3.12 5.38 13.48
N ALA A 221 4.28 5.61 14.09
CA ALA A 221 4.70 4.94 15.32
C ALA A 221 3.73 5.20 16.49
N ALA A 222 3.32 6.46 16.68
CA ALA A 222 2.36 6.82 17.72
C ALA A 222 1.00 6.16 17.50
N LEU A 223 0.53 6.07 16.25
CA LEU A 223 -0.70 5.36 15.91
C LEU A 223 -0.58 3.85 16.15
N ALA A 224 0.56 3.23 15.82
CA ALA A 224 0.80 1.81 16.07
C ALA A 224 0.70 1.46 17.57
N VAL A 225 1.29 2.29 18.44
CA VAL A 225 1.15 2.11 19.90
C VAL A 225 -0.31 2.26 20.33
N ARG A 226 -0.94 3.39 19.99
CA ARG A 226 -2.27 3.75 20.51
C ARG A 226 -3.40 2.91 19.95
N ARG A 227 -3.29 2.46 18.70
CA ARG A 227 -4.40 1.89 17.90
C ARG A 227 -4.14 0.50 17.35
N ARG A 228 -2.94 -0.05 17.52
CA ARG A 228 -2.63 -1.45 17.17
C ARG A 228 -2.11 -2.27 18.36
N GLY A 229 -1.84 -1.63 19.50
CA GLY A 229 -1.32 -2.31 20.68
C GLY A 229 0.13 -2.78 20.50
N VAL A 230 0.89 -2.13 19.62
CA VAL A 230 2.32 -2.41 19.46
C VAL A 230 3.08 -1.86 20.67
N GLU A 231 3.94 -2.67 21.26
CA GLU A 231 4.78 -2.22 22.37
C GLU A 231 5.80 -1.18 21.87
N PRO A 232 5.98 -0.03 22.54
CA PRO A 232 6.96 0.97 22.11
C PRO A 232 8.37 0.41 21.93
N SER A 233 8.77 -0.56 22.76
CA SER A 233 10.08 -1.22 22.69
C SER A 233 10.31 -2.05 21.42
N ARG A 234 9.25 -2.36 20.65
CA ARG A 234 9.34 -3.07 19.36
C ARG A 234 9.45 -2.10 18.17
N ILE A 235 9.31 -0.80 18.39
CA ILE A 235 9.30 0.18 17.31
C ILE A 235 10.71 0.71 17.08
N VAL A 236 11.14 0.65 15.84
CA VAL A 236 12.35 1.32 15.36
C VAL A 236 11.90 2.42 14.43
N MET A 237 12.10 3.68 14.84
CA MET A 237 12.04 4.82 13.93
C MET A 237 13.22 4.68 12.98
N GLY A 238 13.01 4.58 11.67
CA GLY A 238 14.08 4.44 10.70
C GLY A 238 13.77 5.11 9.37
N MET A 239 14.83 5.50 8.67
CA MET A 239 14.70 6.14 7.37
C MET A 239 14.41 5.11 6.29
N ARG A 240 13.93 5.57 5.15
CA ARG A 240 13.85 4.73 3.96
C ARG A 240 15.12 4.85 3.14
N PRO A 241 15.56 3.78 2.46
CA PRO A 241 16.53 3.91 1.39
C PRO A 241 15.89 4.77 0.30
N LEU A 242 16.63 5.77 -0.13
CA LEU A 242 16.20 6.73 -1.12
C LEU A 242 17.20 6.71 -2.28
N GLU A 243 16.72 6.62 -3.51
CA GLU A 243 17.54 7.02 -4.64
C GLU A 243 17.65 8.54 -4.59
N THR A 244 18.87 9.05 -4.50
CA THR A 244 19.16 10.49 -4.46
C THR A 244 19.56 10.95 -5.86
N PRO A 245 18.60 11.25 -6.76
CA PRO A 245 18.93 11.65 -8.11
C PRO A 245 19.81 12.90 -8.08
N ALA A 246 20.89 12.89 -8.85
CA ALA A 246 21.63 14.10 -9.12
C ALA A 246 20.87 14.99 -10.10
N ARG A 247 21.09 16.30 -10.01
CA ARG A 247 20.64 17.24 -11.04
C ARG A 247 21.42 16.94 -12.33
N THR A 248 20.75 16.41 -13.36
CA THR A 248 21.38 16.04 -14.65
C THR A 248 21.30 17.14 -15.69
N MET A 249 20.52 18.19 -15.42
CA MET A 249 20.36 19.35 -16.28
C MET A 249 20.05 20.59 -15.44
N SER A 250 20.36 21.78 -15.96
CA SER A 250 19.96 23.01 -15.30
C SER A 250 18.43 23.13 -15.27
N ARG A 251 17.92 23.84 -14.26
CA ARG A 251 16.48 24.05 -14.09
C ARG A 251 15.87 24.74 -15.30
N GLU A 252 16.59 25.71 -15.87
CA GLU A 252 16.20 26.47 -17.06
C GLU A 252 16.12 25.57 -18.29
N ALA A 253 17.04 24.61 -18.44
CA ALA A 253 16.99 23.65 -19.55
C ALA A 253 15.79 22.69 -19.40
N ALA A 254 15.52 22.21 -18.19
CA ALA A 254 14.37 21.37 -17.90
C ALA A 254 13.04 22.13 -18.17
N LYS A 255 12.93 23.40 -17.76
CA LYS A 255 11.79 24.27 -18.07
C LYS A 255 11.58 24.42 -19.58
N ARG A 256 12.64 24.68 -20.36
CA ARG A 256 12.55 24.76 -21.83
C ARG A 256 12.02 23.48 -22.46
N GLN A 257 12.46 22.31 -21.99
CA GLN A 257 11.95 21.03 -22.49
C GLN A 257 10.45 20.84 -22.20
N LEU A 258 9.94 21.43 -21.12
CA LEU A 258 8.52 21.44 -20.77
C LEU A 258 7.72 22.55 -21.46
N GLY A 259 8.36 23.39 -22.29
CA GLY A 259 7.73 24.57 -22.90
C GLY A 259 7.39 25.66 -21.88
N ILE A 260 8.16 25.75 -20.79
CA ILE A 260 8.02 26.76 -19.73
C ILE A 260 9.13 27.80 -19.91
N ASP A 261 8.77 29.08 -19.74
CA ASP A 261 9.75 30.16 -19.74
C ASP A 261 10.76 29.95 -18.58
N PRO A 262 12.08 29.98 -18.84
CA PRO A 262 13.09 29.87 -17.79
C PRO A 262 12.92 30.84 -16.62
N THR A 263 12.35 32.03 -16.84
CA THR A 263 12.14 33.03 -15.77
C THR A 263 10.91 32.74 -14.91
N ASP A 264 9.99 31.91 -15.37
CA ASP A 264 8.80 31.55 -14.59
C ASP A 264 9.18 30.66 -13.40
N VAL A 265 8.50 30.85 -12.27
CA VAL A 265 8.61 30.00 -11.09
C VAL A 265 7.64 28.83 -11.22
N LEU A 266 8.18 27.61 -11.30
CA LEU A 266 7.43 26.37 -11.36
C LEU A 266 7.29 25.75 -9.98
N VAL A 267 6.05 25.73 -9.48
CA VAL A 267 5.63 24.89 -8.36
C VAL A 267 5.20 23.53 -8.89
N LEU A 268 5.76 22.45 -8.35
CA LEU A 268 5.42 21.08 -8.69
C LEU A 268 4.66 20.41 -7.54
N THR A 269 3.63 19.65 -7.86
CA THR A 269 3.07 18.64 -6.96
C THR A 269 2.93 17.31 -7.69
N ALA A 270 3.27 16.19 -7.04
CA ALA A 270 3.20 14.87 -7.66
C ALA A 270 2.76 13.77 -6.67
N ALA A 271 1.62 13.16 -6.94
CA ALA A 271 1.03 12.11 -6.12
C ALA A 271 -0.10 11.39 -6.87
N ASP A 272 -0.58 10.25 -6.37
CA ASP A 272 -1.79 9.63 -6.92
C ASP A 272 -3.00 10.58 -6.81
N ALA A 273 -3.94 10.50 -7.77
CA ALA A 273 -5.11 11.38 -7.83
C ALA A 273 -5.93 11.39 -6.52
N SER A 274 -6.07 10.23 -5.86
CA SER A 274 -6.80 10.10 -4.59
C SER A 274 -6.22 10.95 -3.47
N LYS A 275 -4.94 11.34 -3.55
CA LYS A 275 -4.26 12.17 -2.55
C LYS A 275 -4.56 13.67 -2.66
N TYR A 276 -5.25 14.09 -3.72
CA TYR A 276 -5.70 15.47 -3.94
C TYR A 276 -7.18 15.65 -3.68
N GLU A 277 -7.93 14.56 -3.50
CA GLU A 277 -9.38 14.65 -3.32
C GLU A 277 -9.72 15.33 -1.98
N PRO A 278 -10.55 16.38 -1.97
CA PRO A 278 -10.73 17.21 -0.76
C PRO A 278 -11.48 16.46 0.35
N VAL A 279 -10.95 16.47 1.58
CA VAL A 279 -11.57 15.79 2.73
C VAL A 279 -11.84 16.82 3.84
N GLY A 280 -13.13 17.05 4.12
CA GLY A 280 -13.57 17.87 5.27
C GLY A 280 -13.20 19.36 5.25
N GLY A 281 -12.78 19.91 4.11
CA GLY A 281 -12.32 21.30 3.98
C GLY A 281 -12.05 21.72 2.52
N PRO A 282 -11.43 22.90 2.30
CA PRO A 282 -11.09 23.36 0.96
C PRO A 282 -10.06 22.42 0.31
N SER A 283 -10.13 22.30 -1.01
CA SER A 283 -9.14 21.53 -1.76
C SER A 283 -7.76 22.19 -1.75
N LEU A 284 -6.71 21.41 -2.08
CA LEU A 284 -5.38 21.99 -2.30
C LEU A 284 -5.43 23.10 -3.36
N VAL A 285 -6.14 22.87 -4.47
CA VAL A 285 -6.25 23.82 -5.58
C VAL A 285 -6.94 25.11 -5.13
N GLU A 286 -8.06 25.00 -4.41
CA GLU A 286 -8.79 26.15 -3.86
C GLU A 286 -7.92 26.99 -2.92
N MET A 287 -7.13 26.33 -2.07
CA MET A 287 -6.26 27.03 -1.11
C MET A 287 -5.17 27.85 -1.80
N VAL A 288 -4.57 27.32 -2.87
CA VAL A 288 -3.36 27.90 -3.50
C VAL A 288 -3.64 28.74 -4.75
N LEU A 289 -4.77 28.56 -5.42
CA LEU A 289 -5.14 29.29 -6.64
C LEU A 289 -5.00 30.83 -6.53
N PRO A 290 -5.36 31.47 -5.40
CA PRO A 290 -5.18 32.92 -5.25
C PRO A 290 -3.73 33.41 -5.45
N VAL A 291 -2.72 32.60 -5.10
CA VAL A 291 -1.30 32.93 -5.30
C VAL A 291 -0.99 33.04 -6.79
N PHE A 292 -1.43 32.06 -7.58
CA PHE A 292 -1.19 32.02 -9.02
C PHE A 292 -2.01 33.03 -9.82
N LEU A 293 -3.15 33.49 -9.30
CA LEU A 293 -3.91 34.58 -9.92
C LEU A 293 -3.19 35.93 -9.77
N ARG A 294 -2.50 36.15 -8.63
CA ARG A 294 -1.72 37.36 -8.35
C ARG A 294 -0.37 37.35 -9.08
N ASN A 295 0.31 36.20 -9.10
CA ASN A 295 1.67 36.08 -9.64
C ASN A 295 1.64 35.50 -11.06
N ARG A 296 1.75 36.36 -12.08
CA ARG A 296 1.66 35.97 -13.50
C ARG A 296 2.84 35.11 -13.99
N HIS A 297 4.00 35.26 -13.37
CA HIS A 297 5.21 34.48 -13.64
C HIS A 297 5.26 33.14 -12.87
N ALA A 298 4.24 32.82 -12.07
CA ALA A 298 4.16 31.56 -11.33
C ALA A 298 3.26 30.53 -12.03
N ARG A 299 3.66 29.25 -11.96
CA ARG A 299 2.94 28.10 -12.51
C ARG A 299 2.84 26.97 -11.49
N LEU A 300 1.76 26.20 -11.55
CA LEU A 300 1.58 24.94 -10.81
C LEU A 300 1.29 23.82 -11.80
N LEU A 301 2.17 22.81 -11.81
CA LEU A 301 1.93 21.56 -12.53
C LEU A 301 1.71 20.42 -11.53
N ALA A 302 0.61 19.70 -11.71
CA ALA A 302 0.28 18.53 -10.90
C ALA A 302 0.39 17.24 -11.71
N ALA A 303 1.30 16.35 -11.31
CA ALA A 303 1.42 15.01 -11.89
C ALA A 303 0.60 14.01 -11.06
N GLY A 304 -0.31 13.28 -11.71
CA GLY A 304 -1.21 12.33 -11.05
C GLY A 304 -2.70 12.59 -11.29
N PRO A 305 -3.28 13.68 -10.75
CA PRO A 305 -4.71 13.97 -10.94
C PRO A 305 -5.02 14.24 -12.42
N ALA A 306 -6.24 13.86 -12.85
CA ALA A 306 -6.72 14.14 -14.21
C ALA A 306 -6.95 15.66 -14.41
N PRO A 307 -6.80 16.18 -15.65
CA PRO A 307 -7.06 17.58 -15.99
C PRO A 307 -8.57 17.91 -16.04
N GLU A 308 -9.30 17.53 -15.00
CA GLU A 308 -10.76 17.62 -14.91
C GLU A 308 -11.17 18.39 -13.64
N GLY A 309 -12.47 18.62 -13.47
CA GLY A 309 -13.03 19.25 -12.26
C GLY A 309 -12.36 20.58 -11.90
N GLU A 310 -11.86 20.66 -10.66
CA GLU A 310 -11.19 21.86 -10.14
C GLU A 310 -9.89 22.20 -10.88
N TRP A 311 -9.15 21.20 -11.36
CA TRP A 311 -7.92 21.41 -12.14
C TRP A 311 -8.23 22.05 -13.49
N ALA A 312 -9.31 21.61 -14.15
CA ALA A 312 -9.77 22.24 -15.40
C ALA A 312 -10.25 23.68 -15.16
N ARG A 313 -10.93 23.94 -14.04
CA ARG A 313 -11.35 25.30 -13.66
C ARG A 313 -10.15 26.21 -13.40
N ALA A 314 -9.17 25.75 -12.61
CA ALA A 314 -7.95 26.48 -12.34
C ALA A 314 -7.15 26.77 -13.62
N ALA A 315 -7.08 25.80 -14.54
CA ALA A 315 -6.44 25.99 -15.84
C ALA A 315 -7.11 27.10 -16.65
N ARG A 316 -8.45 27.14 -16.72
CA ARG A 316 -9.16 28.23 -17.42
C ARG A 316 -8.88 29.59 -16.78
N LEU A 317 -8.96 29.70 -15.46
CA LEU A 317 -8.78 30.97 -14.74
C LEU A 317 -7.35 31.51 -14.82
N THR A 318 -6.37 30.64 -15.04
CA THR A 318 -4.94 31.01 -15.06
C THR A 318 -4.32 30.95 -16.45
N HIS A 319 -5.13 30.72 -17.50
CA HIS A 319 -4.67 30.48 -18.87
C HIS A 319 -3.63 29.34 -18.96
N GLY A 320 -3.89 28.25 -18.24
CA GLY A 320 -3.11 27.02 -18.27
C GLY A 320 -1.87 27.01 -17.38
N ARG A 321 -1.63 28.06 -16.58
CA ARG A 321 -0.49 28.12 -15.63
C ARG A 321 -0.68 27.22 -14.41
N VAL A 322 -1.92 26.98 -13.98
CA VAL A 322 -2.26 25.98 -12.95
C VAL A 322 -3.02 24.85 -13.63
N ARG A 323 -2.42 23.66 -13.74
CA ARG A 323 -3.07 22.51 -14.38
C ARG A 323 -2.54 21.17 -13.90
N ALA A 324 -3.40 20.15 -13.99
CA ALA A 324 -2.98 18.77 -13.85
C ALA A 324 -2.57 18.16 -15.18
N LEU A 325 -1.68 17.17 -15.12
CA LEU A 325 -1.10 16.49 -16.28
C LEU A 325 -1.63 15.05 -16.45
N GLY A 326 -2.44 14.57 -15.51
CA GLY A 326 -2.80 13.16 -15.44
C GLY A 326 -1.68 12.28 -14.88
N PRO A 327 -1.89 10.96 -14.83
CA PRO A 327 -0.89 9.99 -14.38
C PRO A 327 0.30 9.95 -15.36
N LEU A 328 1.52 10.06 -14.82
CA LEU A 328 2.75 10.02 -15.60
C LEU A 328 3.60 8.81 -15.21
N PRO A 329 4.26 8.12 -16.17
CA PRO A 329 5.16 7.02 -15.86
C PRO A 329 6.45 7.50 -15.18
N HIS A 330 6.87 8.74 -15.46
CA HIS A 330 8.08 9.36 -14.91
C HIS A 330 7.83 10.84 -14.62
N VAL A 331 8.26 11.30 -13.45
CA VAL A 331 8.17 12.70 -13.01
C VAL A 331 9.53 13.40 -12.92
N GLY A 332 10.62 12.71 -13.29
CA GLY A 332 12.00 13.21 -13.14
C GLY A 332 12.24 14.57 -13.81
N LEU A 333 11.75 14.77 -15.04
CA LEU A 333 11.89 16.06 -15.73
C LEU A 333 11.17 17.19 -14.99
N LEU A 334 10.01 16.92 -14.38
CA LEU A 334 9.28 17.90 -13.58
C LEU A 334 10.08 18.27 -12.33
N HIS A 335 10.66 17.29 -11.63
CA HIS A 335 11.51 17.55 -10.47
C HIS A 335 12.77 18.38 -10.83
N GLN A 336 13.39 18.11 -11.98
CA GLN A 336 14.53 18.91 -12.47
C GLN A 336 14.12 20.36 -12.76
N ALA A 337 12.91 20.59 -13.29
CA ALA A 337 12.41 21.92 -13.64
C ALA A 337 11.84 22.73 -12.47
N ALA A 338 11.41 22.06 -11.41
CA ALA A 338 10.72 22.72 -10.29
C ALA A 338 11.62 23.72 -9.55
N ASP A 339 11.03 24.83 -9.14
CA ASP A 339 11.60 25.81 -8.21
C ASP A 339 11.09 25.59 -6.78
N VAL A 340 9.90 25.02 -6.62
CA VAL A 340 9.27 24.70 -5.34
C VAL A 340 8.51 23.37 -5.49
N TYR A 341 8.58 22.52 -4.47
CA TYR A 341 7.72 21.35 -4.37
C TYR A 341 6.61 21.57 -3.33
N LEU A 342 5.37 21.39 -3.75
CA LEU A 342 4.18 21.46 -2.90
C LEU A 342 3.64 20.05 -2.71
N ASP A 343 3.62 19.56 -1.47
CA ASP A 343 3.12 18.22 -1.17
C ASP A 343 1.60 18.11 -1.38
N SER A 344 1.12 16.89 -1.63
CA SER A 344 -0.31 16.61 -1.80
C SER A 344 -1.08 16.75 -0.49
N PHE A 345 -2.33 17.19 -0.59
CA PHE A 345 -3.27 17.29 0.52
C PHE A 345 -4.65 16.81 0.05
N PRO A 346 -5.36 16.00 0.85
CA PRO A 346 -5.24 15.77 2.29
C PRO A 346 -4.25 14.68 2.71
N PHE A 347 -3.56 14.03 1.78
CA PHE A 347 -2.65 12.93 2.14
C PHE A 347 -1.27 13.11 1.52
N ALA A 348 -0.23 13.11 2.36
CA ALA A 348 1.14 13.42 1.97
C ALA A 348 1.76 12.42 0.98
N SER A 349 2.72 12.88 0.17
CA SER A 349 3.47 12.10 -0.81
C SER A 349 4.94 11.97 -0.42
N LEU A 350 5.21 11.19 0.64
CA LEU A 350 6.54 11.02 1.25
C LEU A 350 7.69 10.74 0.26
N THR A 351 7.49 9.90 -0.75
CA THR A 351 8.57 9.61 -1.72
C THR A 351 8.89 10.84 -2.58
N SER A 352 7.86 11.43 -3.17
CA SER A 352 8.00 12.49 -4.17
C SER A 352 8.53 13.78 -3.54
N LEU A 353 8.14 14.08 -2.29
CA LEU A 353 8.70 15.21 -1.55
C LEU A 353 10.20 15.04 -1.28
N LEU A 354 10.63 13.83 -0.90
CA LEU A 354 12.04 13.52 -0.68
C LEU A 354 12.84 13.59 -1.98
N GLU A 355 12.34 12.97 -3.05
CA GLU A 355 12.98 13.01 -4.38
C GLU A 355 13.15 14.45 -4.88
N SER A 356 12.13 15.30 -4.75
CA SER A 356 12.25 16.71 -5.11
C SER A 356 13.24 17.47 -4.23
N GLY A 357 13.19 17.24 -2.91
CA GLY A 357 14.07 17.89 -1.94
C GLY A 357 15.55 17.57 -2.17
N THR A 358 15.89 16.35 -2.62
CA THR A 358 17.28 15.99 -2.96
C THR A 358 17.90 16.86 -4.07
N LEU A 359 17.06 17.43 -4.95
CA LEU A 359 17.48 18.33 -6.03
C LEU A 359 17.60 19.80 -5.58
N GLY A 360 17.43 20.08 -4.28
CA GLY A 360 17.47 21.43 -3.72
C GLY A 360 16.21 22.23 -3.99
N ASN A 361 15.08 21.56 -4.22
CA ASN A 361 13.79 22.25 -4.36
C ASN A 361 13.19 22.40 -2.95
N PRO A 362 12.91 23.64 -2.47
CA PRO A 362 12.22 23.84 -1.19
C PRO A 362 10.89 23.07 -1.17
N VAL A 363 10.59 22.47 -0.01
CA VAL A 363 9.43 21.61 0.19
C VAL A 363 8.42 22.31 1.11
N VAL A 364 7.20 22.49 0.61
CA VAL A 364 6.06 23.02 1.35
C VAL A 364 5.05 21.88 1.55
N THR A 365 4.71 21.59 2.80
CA THR A 365 3.66 20.61 3.14
C THR A 365 2.59 21.27 4.02
N TYR A 366 1.35 21.23 3.58
CA TYR A 366 0.24 21.78 4.36
C TYR A 366 -0.14 20.83 5.51
N ARG A 367 -0.17 21.35 6.74
CA ARG A 367 -0.49 20.63 7.98
C ARG A 367 -1.76 21.14 8.65
N GLY A 368 -2.78 21.45 7.86
CA GLY A 368 -4.10 21.86 8.37
C GLY A 368 -5.01 20.71 8.74
N HIS A 369 -4.48 19.53 9.06
CA HIS A 369 -5.28 18.41 9.53
C HIS A 369 -5.84 18.70 10.93
N PRO A 370 -7.04 18.20 11.28
CA PRO A 370 -7.55 18.27 12.65
C PRO A 370 -6.61 17.57 13.64
N GLU A 371 -6.69 17.96 14.91
CA GLU A 371 -5.92 17.33 15.99
C GLU A 371 -6.07 15.80 15.99
N GLY A 372 -4.96 15.09 16.17
CA GLY A 372 -4.92 13.63 16.17
C GLY A 372 -4.96 12.97 14.79
N CYS A 373 -4.93 13.76 13.71
CA CYS A 373 -4.93 13.28 12.32
C CYS A 373 -3.56 13.37 11.64
N ASP A 374 -2.48 13.55 12.42
CA ASP A 374 -1.12 13.79 11.94
C ASP A 374 -0.58 12.71 10.98
N VAL A 375 -1.10 11.47 11.08
CA VAL A 375 -0.72 10.33 10.22
C VAL A 375 -1.07 10.53 8.74
N LEU A 376 -1.92 11.51 8.43
CA LEU A 376 -2.25 11.90 7.06
C LEU A 376 -1.20 12.86 6.46
N GLY A 377 -0.41 13.52 7.31
CA GLY A 377 0.66 14.44 6.92
C GLY A 377 2.04 13.77 6.81
N ALA A 378 3.02 14.53 6.32
CA ALA A 378 4.42 14.15 6.37
C ALA A 378 5.05 14.59 7.69
N ASP A 379 5.75 13.71 8.40
CA ASP A 379 6.46 13.99 9.66
C ASP A 379 7.69 13.08 9.86
N THR A 380 8.53 13.01 8.84
CA THR A 380 9.77 12.21 8.83
C THR A 380 10.84 12.85 9.71
N GLU A 381 11.34 12.12 10.69
CA GLU A 381 12.28 12.64 11.69
C GLU A 381 13.61 13.13 11.09
N GLY A 382 13.95 14.39 11.33
CA GLY A 382 15.20 15.01 10.85
C GLY A 382 15.08 15.61 9.45
N VAL A 383 13.98 15.34 8.74
CA VAL A 383 13.61 16.02 7.47
C VAL A 383 12.51 17.03 7.70
N ASP A 384 11.57 16.70 8.58
CA ASP A 384 10.39 17.51 8.88
C ASP A 384 10.71 18.93 9.33
N GLU A 385 11.79 19.08 10.09
CA GLU A 385 12.22 20.36 10.63
C GLU A 385 12.73 21.33 9.55
N ALA A 386 13.17 20.81 8.40
CA ALA A 386 13.65 21.62 7.28
C ALA A 386 12.56 21.95 6.23
N MET A 387 11.33 21.46 6.41
CA MET A 387 10.20 21.77 5.55
C MET A 387 9.40 22.98 6.03
N SER A 388 8.83 23.74 5.09
CA SER A 388 7.79 24.73 5.40
C SER A 388 6.46 24.03 5.66
N ARG A 389 5.90 24.24 6.85
CA ARG A 389 4.76 23.47 7.38
C ARG A 389 3.59 24.36 7.81
N PRO A 390 3.01 25.17 6.91
CA PRO A 390 1.88 26.02 7.24
C PRO A 390 0.69 25.16 7.71
N THR A 391 0.02 25.61 8.78
CA THR A 391 -1.14 24.92 9.37
C THR A 391 -2.47 25.58 9.02
N THR A 392 -2.45 26.75 8.37
CA THR A 392 -3.64 27.47 7.90
C THR A 392 -3.56 27.78 6.40
N PRO A 393 -4.70 27.93 5.70
CA PRO A 393 -4.68 28.27 4.27
C PRO A 393 -4.01 29.61 3.98
N ASP A 394 -4.14 30.59 4.89
CA ASP A 394 -3.43 31.88 4.76
C ASP A 394 -1.93 31.73 4.91
N GLY A 395 -1.47 30.96 5.90
CA GLY A 395 -0.05 30.64 6.06
C GLY A 395 0.51 29.92 4.83
N LEU A 396 -0.25 28.99 4.24
CA LEU A 396 0.14 28.31 3.00
C LEU A 396 0.29 29.28 1.83
N ARG A 397 -0.64 30.22 1.67
CA ARG A 397 -0.55 31.25 0.63
C ARG A 397 0.61 32.20 0.85
N GLN A 398 0.86 32.60 2.09
CA GLN A 398 1.98 33.49 2.45
C GLN A 398 3.32 32.82 2.13
N GLU A 399 3.49 31.57 2.56
CA GLU A 399 4.71 30.80 2.30
C GLU A 399 4.95 30.61 0.80
N LEU A 400 3.92 30.20 0.05
CA LEU A 400 4.04 30.06 -1.40
C LEU A 400 4.32 31.40 -2.09
N SER A 401 3.76 32.51 -1.62
CA SER A 401 4.04 33.83 -2.21
C SER A 401 5.49 34.25 -1.93
N LEU A 402 5.98 34.07 -0.70
CA LEU A 402 7.38 34.31 -0.34
C LEU A 402 8.31 33.51 -1.24
N LEU A 403 8.07 32.20 -1.38
CA LEU A 403 8.89 31.34 -2.24
C LEU A 403 8.69 31.65 -3.72
N VAL A 404 7.61 32.27 -4.17
CA VAL A 404 7.46 32.71 -5.57
C VAL A 404 8.26 33.99 -5.82
N ASP A 405 8.20 34.94 -4.90
CA ASP A 405 8.73 36.29 -5.11
C ASP A 405 10.24 36.38 -4.75
N GLU A 406 10.72 35.59 -3.78
CA GLU A 406 12.07 35.73 -3.24
C GLU A 406 13.00 34.55 -3.61
N ALA A 407 13.85 34.76 -4.61
CA ALA A 407 14.86 33.78 -5.02
C ALA A 407 15.85 33.40 -3.89
N PRO A 408 16.35 34.33 -3.05
CA PRO A 408 17.21 33.97 -1.92
C PRO A 408 16.52 33.04 -0.91
N ALA A 409 15.26 33.31 -0.58
CA ALA A 409 14.48 32.46 0.31
C ALA A 409 14.30 31.05 -0.26
N ARG A 410 14.00 30.93 -1.56
CA ARG A 410 13.95 29.63 -2.25
C ARG A 410 15.26 28.85 -2.15
N HIS A 411 16.39 29.50 -2.43
CA HIS A 411 17.70 28.84 -2.40
C HIS A 411 18.06 28.40 -0.98
N GLN A 412 17.88 29.26 0.01
CA GLN A 412 18.15 28.93 1.40
C GLN A 412 17.30 27.73 1.88
N ALA A 413 15.99 27.75 1.62
CA ALA A 413 15.10 26.65 2.00
C ALA A 413 15.41 25.36 1.22
N GLY A 414 15.75 25.48 -0.08
CA GLY A 414 16.16 24.36 -0.93
C GLY A 414 17.46 23.69 -0.46
N ASP A 415 18.47 24.49 -0.09
CA ASP A 415 19.74 23.98 0.43
C ASP A 415 19.56 23.32 1.80
N ALA A 416 18.75 23.91 2.68
CA ALA A 416 18.44 23.35 4.00
C ALA A 416 17.76 21.99 3.91
N ILE A 417 16.69 21.86 3.09
CA ILE A 417 15.99 20.59 2.93
C ILE A 417 16.86 19.54 2.26
N ARG A 418 17.68 19.93 1.28
CA ARG A 418 18.62 19.02 0.62
C ARG A 418 19.66 18.49 1.59
N ALA A 419 20.28 19.37 2.39
CA ALA A 419 21.27 18.98 3.37
C ALA A 419 20.68 17.99 4.40
N SER A 420 19.49 18.32 4.92
CA SER A 420 18.75 17.47 5.85
C SER A 420 18.40 16.10 5.24
N ILE A 421 17.95 16.03 3.99
CA ILE A 421 17.65 14.74 3.34
C ILE A 421 18.94 13.93 3.12
N LEU A 422 20.03 14.55 2.66
CA LEU A 422 21.28 13.82 2.42
C LEU A 422 21.91 13.31 3.72
N ASP A 423 21.79 14.05 4.81
CA ASP A 423 22.24 13.64 6.15
C ASP A 423 21.46 12.41 6.67
N ARG A 424 20.16 12.30 6.34
CA ARG A 424 19.28 11.24 6.88
C ARG A 424 19.07 10.05 5.93
N HIS A 425 19.14 10.29 4.62
CA HIS A 425 18.81 9.32 3.57
C HIS A 425 19.97 9.05 2.60
N GLY A 426 21.17 9.58 2.84
CA GLY A 426 22.36 9.29 2.04
C GLY A 426 22.68 7.80 1.98
N ALA A 427 23.31 7.35 0.89
CA ALA A 427 23.60 5.92 0.67
C ALA A 427 24.48 5.31 1.79
N ASP A 428 25.46 6.07 2.30
CA ASP A 428 26.33 5.62 3.41
C ASP A 428 25.57 5.56 4.75
N VAL A 429 24.59 6.46 4.93
CA VAL A 429 23.72 6.51 6.11
C VAL A 429 22.80 5.30 6.14
N TRP A 430 22.32 4.87 4.97
CA TRP A 430 21.42 3.73 4.86
C TRP A 430 22.00 2.44 5.42
N GLN A 431 23.29 2.14 5.19
CA GLN A 431 23.90 0.93 5.74
C GLN A 431 23.91 0.93 7.27
N THR A 432 24.12 2.09 7.88
CA THR A 432 24.06 2.27 9.33
C THR A 432 22.64 2.08 9.84
N GLU A 433 21.65 2.64 9.14
CA GLU A 433 20.23 2.46 9.45
C GLU A 433 19.78 1.00 9.35
N ALA A 434 20.16 0.31 8.28
CA ALA A 434 19.86 -1.12 8.10
C ALA A 434 20.46 -1.97 9.22
N ARG A 435 21.74 -1.75 9.57
CA ARG A 435 22.39 -2.42 10.71
C ARG A 435 21.66 -2.16 12.03
N ARG A 436 21.17 -0.94 12.27
CA ARG A 436 20.40 -0.61 13.48
C ARG A 436 19.08 -1.39 13.54
N VAL A 437 18.37 -1.48 12.41
CA VAL A 437 17.14 -2.28 12.29
C VAL A 437 17.44 -3.76 12.54
N TYR A 438 18.49 -4.32 11.93
CA TYR A 438 18.88 -5.72 12.12
C TYR A 438 19.30 -6.03 13.54
N ALA A 439 20.10 -5.16 14.16
CA ALA A 439 20.52 -5.32 15.54
C ALA A 439 19.35 -5.24 16.52
N HIS A 440 18.37 -4.37 16.26
CA HIS A 440 17.14 -4.33 17.05
C HIS A 440 16.32 -5.61 16.89
N ALA A 441 16.14 -6.07 15.64
CA ALA A 441 15.44 -7.33 15.36
C ALA A 441 16.15 -8.54 16.00
N ALA A 442 17.48 -8.59 15.98
CA ALA A 442 18.23 -9.68 16.63
C ALA A 442 17.93 -9.78 18.14
N ARG A 443 17.79 -8.63 18.81
CA ARG A 443 17.53 -8.53 20.26
C ARG A 443 16.05 -8.58 20.65
N SER A 444 15.12 -8.44 19.69
CA SER A 444 13.70 -8.42 20.01
C SER A 444 13.20 -9.78 20.51
N SER A 445 12.24 -9.77 21.43
CA SER A 445 11.60 -11.00 21.89
C SER A 445 10.88 -11.70 20.73
N PRO A 446 11.02 -13.04 20.58
CA PRO A 446 10.18 -13.81 19.67
C PRO A 446 8.72 -13.88 20.14
N GLU A 447 8.49 -13.81 21.46
CA GLU A 447 7.14 -13.87 22.03
C GLU A 447 6.45 -12.52 21.95
N ILE A 448 5.26 -12.51 21.37
CA ILE A 448 4.43 -11.32 21.19
C ILE A 448 3.08 -11.55 21.86
N THR A 449 2.79 -10.72 22.87
CA THR A 449 1.45 -10.65 23.45
C THR A 449 0.58 -9.73 22.61
N LEU A 450 -0.48 -10.29 22.04
CA LEU A 450 -1.50 -9.50 21.34
C LEU A 450 -2.32 -8.70 22.35
N ARG A 451 -2.45 -7.41 22.10
CA ARG A 451 -3.36 -6.52 22.84
C ARG A 451 -4.60 -6.28 21.98
N VAL A 452 -5.76 -6.15 22.61
CA VAL A 452 -6.99 -5.78 21.89
C VAL A 452 -6.94 -4.27 21.59
N PRO A 453 -6.85 -3.86 20.31
CA PRO A 453 -6.78 -2.45 19.98
C PRO A 453 -8.15 -1.77 20.15
N PRO A 454 -8.20 -0.49 20.53
CA PRO A 454 -9.46 0.23 20.65
C PRO A 454 -10.05 0.57 19.28
N ARG A 455 -11.34 0.26 19.11
CA ARG A 455 -12.17 0.85 18.05
C ARG A 455 -12.54 2.28 18.41
N ARG A 456 -12.50 3.20 17.44
CA ARG A 456 -13.04 4.56 17.57
C ARG A 456 -13.82 4.94 16.31
N THR A 457 -14.56 6.03 16.37
CA THR A 457 -15.34 6.61 15.26
C THR A 457 -15.19 8.13 15.23
N GLY A 458 -14.00 8.62 15.59
CA GLY A 458 -13.67 10.04 15.64
C GLY A 458 -13.22 10.60 14.29
N THR A 459 -12.68 11.83 14.34
CA THR A 459 -12.29 12.58 13.14
C THR A 459 -11.29 11.81 12.26
N LEU A 460 -10.25 11.20 12.85
CA LEU A 460 -9.28 10.42 12.09
C LEU A 460 -9.94 9.28 11.29
N GLU A 461 -10.87 8.54 11.91
CA GLU A 461 -11.56 7.43 11.23
C GLU A 461 -12.44 7.92 10.08
N GLU A 462 -13.12 9.05 10.28
CA GLU A 462 -13.93 9.67 9.23
C GLU A 462 -13.05 10.14 8.06
N LEU A 463 -11.89 10.76 8.34
CA LEU A 463 -10.95 11.19 7.29
C LEU A 463 -10.35 10.00 6.55
N VAL A 464 -9.87 8.97 7.27
CA VAL A 464 -9.34 7.73 6.65
C VAL A 464 -10.41 7.06 5.81
N ARG A 465 -11.65 6.97 6.31
CA ARG A 465 -12.78 6.47 5.52
C ARG A 465 -12.97 7.27 4.25
N GLN A 466 -12.96 8.59 4.30
CA GLN A 466 -13.13 9.43 3.12
C GLN A 466 -11.98 9.24 2.10
N VAL A 467 -10.73 9.14 2.56
CA VAL A 467 -9.58 8.87 1.68
C VAL A 467 -9.71 7.49 1.02
N VAL A 468 -10.05 6.46 1.77
CA VAL A 468 -10.11 5.08 1.25
C VAL A 468 -11.35 4.82 0.39
N THR A 469 -12.52 5.28 0.83
CA THR A 469 -13.81 4.95 0.16
C THR A 469 -14.03 5.67 -1.15
N ARG A 470 -13.27 6.72 -1.43
CA ARG A 470 -13.30 7.40 -2.73
C ARG A 470 -12.34 6.78 -3.74
N SER A 471 -11.38 5.98 -3.30
CA SER A 471 -10.64 5.11 -4.21
C SER A 471 -11.60 4.08 -4.82
N PRO A 472 -11.39 3.64 -6.07
CA PRO A 472 -12.23 2.62 -6.72
C PRO A 472 -12.13 1.24 -6.04
N HIS A 473 -11.30 1.10 -5.00
CA HIS A 473 -11.01 -0.15 -4.31
C HIS A 473 -12.01 -0.47 -3.19
N SER A 474 -12.72 0.52 -2.64
CA SER A 474 -13.74 0.29 -1.62
C SER A 474 -15.03 -0.26 -2.23
N GLN A 475 -15.24 -1.58 -2.11
CA GLN A 475 -16.34 -2.29 -2.76
C GLN A 475 -17.12 -3.20 -1.78
N GLY A 476 -17.02 -2.90 -0.48
CA GLY A 476 -17.66 -3.67 0.58
C GLY A 476 -17.23 -5.14 0.61
N VAL A 477 -18.11 -5.97 1.16
CA VAL A 477 -17.91 -7.43 1.25
C VAL A 477 -17.84 -8.08 -0.14
N PRO A 478 -18.72 -7.76 -1.11
CA PRO A 478 -18.67 -8.41 -2.42
C PRO A 478 -17.36 -8.17 -3.16
N GLY A 479 -16.81 -6.95 -3.13
CA GLY A 479 -15.50 -6.68 -3.71
C GLY A 479 -14.36 -7.37 -2.99
N SER A 480 -14.42 -7.42 -1.66
CA SER A 480 -13.43 -8.14 -0.84
C SER A 480 -13.43 -9.63 -1.15
N LEU A 481 -14.62 -10.24 -1.27
CA LEU A 481 -14.78 -11.63 -1.67
C LEU A 481 -14.29 -11.87 -3.10
N ARG A 482 -14.64 -11.00 -4.05
CA ARG A 482 -14.18 -11.07 -5.44
C ARG A 482 -12.65 -11.08 -5.52
N SER A 483 -11.97 -10.23 -4.75
CA SER A 483 -10.50 -10.16 -4.69
C SER A 483 -9.86 -11.47 -4.21
N ALA A 484 -10.56 -12.24 -3.37
CA ALA A 484 -10.08 -13.48 -2.78
C ALA A 484 -10.53 -14.74 -3.52
N LEU A 485 -11.40 -14.64 -4.54
CA LEU A 485 -11.96 -15.81 -5.25
C LEU A 485 -10.91 -16.83 -5.69
N GLY A 486 -9.78 -16.37 -6.22
CA GLY A 486 -8.70 -17.23 -6.69
C GLY A 486 -7.91 -17.95 -5.59
N LEU A 487 -8.12 -17.59 -4.32
CA LEU A 487 -7.55 -18.22 -3.13
C LEU A 487 -8.46 -19.30 -2.53
N LEU A 488 -9.76 -19.21 -2.76
CA LEU A 488 -10.73 -20.17 -2.25
C LEU A 488 -10.52 -21.54 -2.88
N PRO A 489 -10.69 -22.64 -2.10
CA PRO A 489 -10.78 -23.97 -2.68
C PRO A 489 -11.99 -24.09 -3.62
N ALA A 490 -12.01 -25.12 -4.46
CA ALA A 490 -12.91 -25.16 -5.62
C ALA A 490 -14.40 -25.10 -5.23
N GLY A 491 -14.81 -25.83 -4.18
CA GLY A 491 -16.21 -25.84 -3.74
C GLY A 491 -16.66 -24.49 -3.21
N GLU A 492 -15.89 -23.91 -2.28
CA GLU A 492 -16.14 -22.59 -1.69
C GLU A 492 -16.10 -21.49 -2.75
N ARG A 493 -15.21 -21.61 -3.74
CA ARG A 493 -15.15 -20.67 -4.85
C ARG A 493 -16.41 -20.70 -5.70
N LEU A 494 -16.97 -21.88 -5.98
CA LEU A 494 -18.24 -21.99 -6.73
C LEU A 494 -19.39 -21.37 -5.94
N SER A 495 -19.48 -21.64 -4.63
CA SER A 495 -20.47 -21.03 -3.75
C SER A 495 -20.33 -19.50 -3.71
N ALA A 496 -19.10 -19.00 -3.57
CA ALA A 496 -18.82 -17.56 -3.60
C ALA A 496 -19.16 -16.91 -4.94
N VAL A 497 -18.87 -17.57 -6.08
CA VAL A 497 -19.26 -17.11 -7.42
C VAL A 497 -20.79 -17.02 -7.54
N HIS A 498 -21.51 -18.03 -7.06
CA HIS A 498 -22.97 -18.03 -7.07
C HIS A 498 -23.54 -16.90 -6.20
N ALA A 499 -23.00 -16.72 -5.00
CA ALA A 499 -23.39 -15.64 -4.09
C ALA A 499 -23.14 -14.26 -4.74
N LEU A 500 -21.96 -14.02 -5.30
CA LEU A 500 -21.62 -12.77 -5.99
C LEU A 500 -22.57 -12.47 -7.16
N ARG A 501 -22.91 -13.48 -7.98
CA ARG A 501 -23.86 -13.33 -9.09
C ARG A 501 -25.27 -12.99 -8.60
N ARG A 502 -25.76 -13.63 -7.53
CA ARG A 502 -27.06 -13.30 -6.93
C ARG A 502 -27.14 -11.85 -6.44
N HIS A 503 -25.99 -11.27 -6.06
CA HIS A 503 -25.88 -9.87 -5.65
C HIS A 503 -25.45 -8.93 -6.79
N GLY A 504 -25.63 -9.33 -8.04
CA GLY A 504 -25.42 -8.47 -9.20
C GLY A 504 -23.95 -8.16 -9.52
N VAL A 505 -22.99 -8.88 -8.92
CA VAL A 505 -21.57 -8.68 -9.23
C VAL A 505 -21.21 -9.38 -10.53
N ALA A 506 -20.82 -8.60 -11.53
CA ALA A 506 -20.29 -9.12 -12.79
C ALA A 506 -18.92 -9.78 -12.58
N LEU A 507 -18.80 -11.03 -13.05
CA LEU A 507 -17.57 -11.83 -12.95
C LEU A 507 -17.09 -12.23 -14.34
N THR A 508 -15.79 -12.05 -14.57
CA THR A 508 -15.14 -12.52 -15.80
C THR A 508 -14.81 -14.01 -15.70
N ALA A 509 -14.54 -14.67 -16.84
CA ALA A 509 -14.05 -16.06 -16.83
C ALA A 509 -12.75 -16.20 -16.02
N ALA A 510 -11.88 -15.19 -16.04
CA ALA A 510 -10.65 -15.17 -15.25
C ALA A 510 -10.92 -15.11 -13.74
N ASP A 511 -11.99 -14.42 -13.30
CA ASP A 511 -12.38 -14.34 -11.89
C ASP A 511 -12.77 -15.69 -11.29
N MET A 512 -13.19 -16.65 -12.13
CA MET A 512 -13.58 -17.99 -11.70
C MET A 512 -12.39 -18.95 -11.53
N LEU A 513 -11.23 -18.60 -12.06
CA LEU A 513 -10.03 -19.45 -12.01
C LEU A 513 -9.30 -19.32 -10.67
N ALA A 514 -8.62 -20.40 -10.26
CA ALA A 514 -7.63 -20.32 -9.19
C ALA A 514 -6.51 -19.36 -9.60
N ASP A 515 -5.90 -18.67 -8.66
CA ASP A 515 -4.81 -17.74 -8.95
C ASP A 515 -3.70 -18.39 -9.81
N ARG A 516 -3.28 -19.62 -9.47
CA ARG A 516 -2.25 -20.35 -10.23
C ARG A 516 -2.68 -20.59 -11.69
N GLN A 517 -3.96 -20.90 -11.91
CA GLN A 517 -4.51 -21.10 -13.25
C GLN A 517 -4.55 -19.78 -14.02
N ARG A 518 -4.89 -18.66 -13.36
CA ARG A 518 -4.83 -17.32 -13.96
C ARG A 518 -3.41 -16.99 -14.41
N VAL A 519 -2.42 -17.25 -13.57
CA VAL A 519 -1.01 -17.01 -13.91
C VAL A 519 -0.57 -17.89 -15.06
N ALA A 520 -0.91 -19.19 -15.05
CA ALA A 520 -0.57 -20.11 -16.15
C ALA A 520 -1.21 -19.67 -17.49
N ALA A 521 -2.48 -19.26 -17.48
CA ALA A 521 -3.17 -18.75 -18.66
C ALA A 521 -2.55 -17.43 -19.18
N ALA A 522 -2.17 -16.52 -18.28
CA ALA A 522 -1.49 -15.28 -18.64
C ALA A 522 -0.08 -15.53 -19.21
N ALA A 523 0.63 -16.53 -18.68
CA ALA A 523 1.93 -16.95 -19.20
C ALA A 523 1.81 -17.53 -20.63
N ALA A 524 0.85 -18.44 -20.84
CA ALA A 524 0.60 -19.07 -22.14
C ALA A 524 0.19 -18.05 -23.22
N SER A 525 -0.51 -16.97 -22.84
CA SER A 525 -0.90 -15.88 -23.75
C SER A 525 0.17 -14.80 -23.94
N GLY A 526 1.37 -14.94 -23.36
CA GLY A 526 2.45 -13.95 -23.48
C GLY A 526 2.24 -12.64 -22.70
N ARG A 527 1.15 -12.51 -21.94
CA ARG A 527 0.77 -11.30 -21.19
C ARG A 527 1.67 -10.98 -20.00
N LEU A 528 2.54 -11.90 -19.59
CA LEU A 528 3.50 -11.72 -18.50
C LEU A 528 4.87 -11.18 -18.93
N ARG A 529 5.09 -10.91 -20.24
CA ARG A 529 6.37 -10.35 -20.70
C ARG A 529 6.52 -8.90 -20.21
N PRO A 530 7.69 -8.49 -19.71
CA PRO A 530 7.95 -7.09 -19.40
C PRO A 530 7.77 -6.25 -20.67
N HIS A 531 7.09 -5.11 -20.54
CA HIS A 531 7.01 -4.12 -21.62
C HIS A 531 8.44 -3.61 -21.91
N GLY A 532 9.05 -4.12 -22.99
CA GLY A 532 10.42 -3.76 -23.37
C GLY A 532 11.15 -4.73 -24.31
N ALA A 533 10.65 -5.94 -24.56
CA ALA A 533 11.26 -6.84 -25.55
C ALA A 533 10.89 -6.41 -26.99
N PRO A 534 11.85 -6.27 -27.94
CA PRO A 534 11.56 -5.84 -29.30
C PRO A 534 10.86 -6.98 -30.05
N GLY A 535 9.54 -6.88 -30.17
CA GLY A 535 8.70 -7.79 -30.96
C GLY A 535 7.76 -6.96 -31.85
N ARG A 536 7.85 -7.23 -33.15
CA ARG A 536 7.15 -6.59 -34.28
C ARG A 536 5.90 -5.77 -33.94
N GLN A 537 5.96 -4.47 -34.26
CA GLN A 537 4.80 -3.60 -34.40
C GLN A 537 3.82 -4.21 -35.41
N GLN A 538 2.59 -4.47 -34.99
CA GLN A 538 1.43 -4.50 -35.86
C GLN A 538 0.25 -3.82 -35.17
N GLY A 539 -0.30 -2.83 -35.88
CA GLY A 539 -1.72 -2.45 -35.84
C GLY A 539 -2.21 -1.74 -34.58
N THR A 540 -2.31 -0.42 -34.68
CA THR A 540 -3.11 0.44 -33.81
C THR A 540 -4.53 -0.11 -33.64
N SER A 541 -4.89 -0.48 -32.41
CA SER A 541 -6.25 -0.77 -31.95
C SER A 541 -6.46 -0.03 -30.62
N PRO A 542 -7.67 0.46 -30.31
CA PRO A 542 -7.89 1.42 -29.23
C PRO A 542 -7.57 0.82 -27.85
N ALA A 543 -7.00 1.66 -26.99
CA ALA A 543 -6.48 1.31 -25.69
C ALA A 543 -7.50 0.55 -24.83
N THR A 544 -7.22 -0.72 -24.57
CA THR A 544 -7.87 -1.50 -23.51
C THR A 544 -7.26 -1.12 -22.16
N SER A 545 -8.10 -0.67 -21.23
CA SER A 545 -7.73 -0.41 -19.84
C SER A 545 -6.96 -1.57 -19.19
N PRO A 546 -6.05 -1.29 -18.24
CA PRO A 546 -5.42 -2.33 -17.44
C PRO A 546 -6.50 -3.15 -16.69
N PRO A 547 -6.31 -4.46 -16.48
CA PRO A 547 -7.25 -5.27 -15.71
C PRO A 547 -7.27 -4.75 -14.28
N GLY A 548 -8.28 -3.95 -13.96
CA GLY A 548 -8.40 -3.20 -12.71
C GLY A 548 -9.28 -1.95 -12.77
N GLN A 549 -9.61 -1.44 -13.97
CA GLN A 549 -10.62 -0.40 -14.14
C GLN A 549 -12.00 -1.04 -14.35
N LEU A 550 -12.92 -0.80 -13.42
CA LEU A 550 -14.31 -1.27 -13.50
C LEU A 550 -15.18 -0.24 -14.19
N ASP A 551 -15.96 -0.71 -15.16
CA ASP A 551 -17.14 -0.04 -15.68
C ASP A 551 -18.31 -0.28 -14.70
N LEU A 552 -19.01 0.78 -14.29
CA LEU A 552 -20.05 0.75 -13.26
C LEU A 552 -21.43 0.94 -13.89
N GLY A 553 -22.20 -0.15 -13.97
CA GLY A 553 -23.65 -0.07 -14.02
C GLY A 553 -24.20 0.52 -12.71
N GLN A 554 -25.23 1.37 -12.82
CA GLN A 554 -25.85 2.10 -11.72
C GLN A 554 -26.30 1.20 -10.56
N ARG A 555 -26.18 1.74 -9.33
CA ARG A 555 -26.62 1.12 -8.07
C ARG A 555 -28.13 0.87 -8.06
N ALA A 556 -28.54 -0.38 -7.82
CA ALA A 556 -29.83 -0.73 -7.23
C ALA A 556 -29.63 -1.15 -5.76
N GLY A 557 -30.53 -0.72 -4.88
CA GLY A 557 -30.38 -0.76 -3.42
C GLY A 557 -30.41 -2.16 -2.78
N GLY A 558 -29.61 -2.30 -1.72
CA GLY A 558 -29.54 -3.47 -0.82
C GLY A 558 -28.14 -4.09 -0.77
N GLU A 559 -27.27 -3.65 0.16
CA GLU A 559 -26.00 -4.37 0.43
C GLU A 559 -26.30 -5.65 1.23
N PRO A 560 -25.81 -6.82 0.81
CA PRO A 560 -26.08 -8.07 1.51
C PRO A 560 -25.33 -8.19 2.83
N GLN A 561 -25.96 -8.87 3.80
CA GLN A 561 -25.32 -9.22 5.06
C GLN A 561 -24.23 -10.28 4.84
N ALA A 562 -23.05 -10.06 5.43
CA ALA A 562 -21.84 -10.86 5.21
C ALA A 562 -22.00 -12.37 5.52
N GLY A 563 -22.87 -12.76 6.46
CA GLY A 563 -23.12 -14.18 6.79
C GLY A 563 -23.67 -14.98 5.61
N VAL A 564 -24.52 -14.36 4.78
CA VAL A 564 -25.19 -15.03 3.66
C VAL A 564 -24.23 -15.38 2.50
N LEU A 565 -23.05 -14.76 2.45
CA LEU A 565 -22.10 -14.90 1.33
C LEU A 565 -21.12 -16.07 1.50
N LEU A 566 -20.90 -16.54 2.73
CA LEU A 566 -19.89 -17.57 3.06
C LEU A 566 -20.45 -18.75 3.86
N GLU A 567 -21.74 -18.76 4.19
CA GLU A 567 -22.37 -19.91 4.82
C GLU A 567 -22.37 -21.14 3.89
N PRO A 568 -21.91 -22.31 4.37
CA PRO A 568 -22.16 -23.56 3.65
C PRO A 568 -23.67 -23.82 3.61
N GLN A 569 -24.19 -24.13 2.42
CA GLN A 569 -25.54 -24.70 2.30
C GLN A 569 -25.60 -25.98 3.13
N PRO A 570 -26.69 -26.26 3.87
CA PRO A 570 -26.88 -27.56 4.48
C PRO A 570 -26.89 -28.62 3.37
N GLU A 571 -26.14 -29.71 3.59
CA GLU A 571 -26.18 -30.87 2.71
C GLU A 571 -27.64 -31.34 2.60
N ARG A 572 -28.18 -31.35 1.37
CA ARG A 572 -29.47 -31.99 1.12
C ARG A 572 -29.26 -33.48 1.29
N GLU A 573 -29.66 -34.03 2.44
CA GLU A 573 -29.82 -35.46 2.60
C GLU A 573 -30.79 -35.96 1.52
N ALA A 574 -30.29 -36.87 0.69
CA ALA A 574 -31.07 -37.55 -0.32
C ALA A 574 -32.05 -38.49 0.38
N PHE A 575 -33.31 -38.08 0.46
CA PHE A 575 -34.42 -38.96 0.85
C PHE A 575 -34.66 -39.95 -0.30
N GLN A 576 -34.09 -41.15 -0.19
CA GLN A 576 -34.47 -42.33 -0.96
C GLN A 576 -35.05 -43.38 0.00
N GLY A 577 -36.33 -43.66 -0.16
CA GLY A 577 -37.06 -44.78 0.43
C GLY A 577 -38.49 -44.70 -0.09
N ARG A 578 -38.70 -45.16 -1.34
CA ARG A 578 -39.32 -46.45 -1.70
C ARG A 578 -40.79 -46.54 -1.25
N ASP A 579 -41.64 -46.41 -2.26
CA ASP A 579 -43.01 -46.94 -2.35
C ASP A 579 -43.04 -48.47 -2.23
N GLU A 580 -44.29 -48.97 -2.15
CA GLU A 580 -44.80 -50.36 -2.03
C GLU A 580 -45.14 -50.76 -0.58
N ASP A 581 -46.34 -51.20 -0.20
CA ASP A 581 -47.57 -51.44 -0.94
C ASP A 581 -48.73 -51.72 0.05
N SER A 582 -49.89 -51.12 -0.21
CA SER A 582 -51.23 -51.74 -0.26
C SER A 582 -51.92 -52.42 0.97
N GLN A 583 -53.20 -52.04 1.09
CA GLN A 583 -54.40 -52.76 1.57
C GLN A 583 -54.88 -52.68 3.04
N VAL A 584 -56.18 -52.30 3.10
CA VAL A 584 -57.20 -52.26 4.16
C VAL A 584 -57.23 -51.04 5.07
#